data_AF-A0A1T0BA62-F1
#
_entry.id   AF-A0A1T0BA62-F1
#
_cell.length_a   1.000
_cell.length_b   1.000
_cell.length_c   1.000
_cell.angle_alpha   90.00
_cell.angle_beta   90.00
_cell.angle_gamma   90.00
#
_symmetry.space_group_name_H-M   'P 1'
#
loop_
_entity.id
_entity.type
_entity.pdbx_description
1 polymer ?
#
loop_
_entity_poly.entity_id
_entity_poly.type
_entity_poly.pdbx_seq_one_letter_code
_entity_poly.pdbx_strand_id
1 'polypeptide(L)'
;MISKIENALVERLRQGLGKLVNSVKSYAGELDDESIGVARLPAVLVTYGGSRIERKDTRAYRHKTTDNFVIIVAVRSLKSNQTARQGGVDSREIGVNQLISAVRRLLDAQTLNQLVYPLNPKRVRTIFNNAQFRHDKITAYAIEYEVAYDDVPPLADGFFPEVTEDKNSPDYVFNAYQGVLSESLPNLERVVGKIIDPITKDFVAIHIETKEKE
;
A
#
# COMPACT_ATOMS: atom_id res chain seq x y z
N MET A 1 2.36 2.72 -6.78
CA MET A 1 1.45 2.90 -5.63
C MET A 1 2.03 2.37 -4.32
N ILE A 2 2.60 1.16 -4.31
CA ILE A 2 3.16 0.46 -3.13
C ILE A 2 3.96 1.38 -2.19
N SER A 3 4.98 2.10 -2.67
CA SER A 3 5.81 2.98 -1.83
C SER A 3 5.02 4.14 -1.19
N LYS A 4 3.96 4.64 -1.84
CA LYS A 4 3.10 5.69 -1.25
C LYS A 4 2.32 5.13 -0.06
N ILE A 5 1.79 3.91 -0.19
CA ILE A 5 1.07 3.21 0.87
C ILE A 5 2.00 2.89 2.04
N GLU A 6 3.20 2.36 1.76
CA GLU A 6 4.21 2.06 2.77
C GLU A 6 4.57 3.30 3.60
N ASN A 7 4.87 4.42 2.92
CA ASN A 7 5.18 5.68 3.58
C ASN A 7 4.00 6.21 4.43
N ALA A 8 2.77 6.08 3.94
CA ALA A 8 1.59 6.50 4.68
C ALA A 8 1.35 5.64 5.94
N LEU A 9 1.60 4.32 5.85
CA LEU A 9 1.56 3.41 7.01
C LEU A 9 2.62 3.79 8.05
N VAL A 10 3.87 3.98 7.60
CA VAL A 10 4.99 4.40 8.47
C VAL A 10 4.67 5.71 9.17
N GLU A 11 4.23 6.74 8.43
CA GLU A 11 3.95 8.06 9.00
C GLU A 11 2.82 8.00 10.01
N ARG A 12 1.73 7.29 9.69
CA ARG A 12 0.60 7.12 10.61
C ARG A 12 1.00 6.41 11.89
N LEU A 13 1.76 5.33 11.78
CA LEU A 13 2.24 4.57 12.94
C LEU A 13 3.23 5.40 13.76
N ARG A 14 4.13 6.14 13.12
CA ARG A 14 5.09 7.03 13.78
C ARG A 14 4.38 8.10 14.61
N GLN A 15 3.37 8.76 14.04
CA GLN A 15 2.58 9.77 14.73
C GLN A 15 1.72 9.16 15.85
N GLY A 16 1.06 8.04 15.59
CA GLY A 16 0.10 7.43 16.52
C GLY A 16 0.73 6.68 17.69
N LEU A 17 1.89 6.04 17.50
CA LEU A 17 2.57 5.29 18.56
C LEU A 17 3.42 6.20 19.46
N GLY A 18 3.90 7.33 18.94
CA GLY A 18 4.68 8.31 19.71
C GLY A 18 5.83 7.64 20.47
N LYS A 19 5.82 7.77 21.80
CA LYS A 19 6.88 7.25 22.69
C LYS A 19 6.73 5.77 23.07
N LEU A 20 5.71 5.06 22.57
CA LEU A 20 5.54 3.62 22.82
C LEU A 20 6.64 2.78 22.14
N VAL A 21 7.25 3.32 21.08
CA VAL A 21 8.31 2.66 20.33
C VAL A 21 9.47 3.62 20.09
N ASN A 22 10.67 3.08 19.96
CA ASN A 22 11.87 3.85 19.68
C ASN A 22 12.03 4.13 18.17
N SER A 23 11.41 3.30 17.30
CA SER A 23 11.47 3.51 15.86
C SER A 23 10.27 2.92 15.10
N VAL A 24 9.86 3.63 14.05
CA VAL A 24 8.92 3.19 13.02
C VAL A 24 9.54 3.47 11.66
N LYS A 25 9.69 2.46 10.79
CA LYS A 25 10.30 2.61 9.45
C LYS A 25 9.96 1.46 8.51
N SER A 26 10.28 1.60 7.22
CA SER A 26 10.27 0.47 6.27
C SER A 26 11.32 -0.58 6.66
N TYR A 27 10.99 -1.85 6.44
CA TYR A 27 11.88 -2.97 6.65
C TYR A 27 12.95 -3.02 5.56
N ALA A 28 14.20 -3.17 5.96
CA ALA A 28 15.38 -3.23 5.10
C ALA A 28 16.26 -4.46 5.42
N GLY A 29 15.70 -5.52 5.98
CA GLY A 29 16.43 -6.73 6.37
C GLY A 29 16.94 -6.71 7.82
N GLU A 30 16.41 -5.85 8.69
CA GLU A 30 16.91 -5.69 10.05
C GLU A 30 16.79 -6.97 10.88
N LEU A 31 15.90 -7.89 10.51
CA LEU A 31 15.66 -9.15 11.21
C LEU A 31 16.30 -10.35 10.51
N ASP A 32 16.93 -10.16 9.34
CA ASP A 32 17.54 -11.21 8.54
C ASP A 32 19.04 -11.41 8.85
N ASP A 33 19.64 -10.48 9.60
CA ASP A 33 21.03 -10.52 10.04
C ASP A 33 21.11 -10.47 11.58
N GLU A 34 22.08 -11.19 12.16
CA GLU A 34 22.40 -11.17 13.60
C GLU A 34 22.88 -9.79 14.08
N SER A 35 22.95 -8.80 13.18
CA SER A 35 23.33 -7.43 13.45
C SER A 35 22.23 -6.52 13.98
N ILE A 36 21.00 -7.01 14.21
CA ILE A 36 19.92 -6.16 14.70
C ILE A 36 20.37 -5.39 15.96
N GLY A 37 20.41 -4.07 15.82
CA GLY A 37 20.73 -3.17 16.92
C GLY A 37 19.56 -3.14 17.88
N VAL A 38 19.53 -4.07 18.84
CA VAL A 38 18.48 -4.21 19.88
C VAL A 38 18.30 -2.91 20.68
N ALA A 39 19.28 -2.01 20.66
CA ALA A 39 19.19 -0.65 21.16
C ALA A 39 17.96 0.14 20.65
N ARG A 40 17.40 -0.22 19.49
CA ARG A 40 16.25 0.46 18.88
C ARG A 40 14.91 -0.23 19.15
N LEU A 41 14.86 -1.27 19.99
CA LEU A 41 13.61 -1.89 20.43
C LEU A 41 13.01 -1.15 21.64
N PRO A 42 11.68 -1.01 21.75
CA PRO A 42 10.63 -1.52 20.85
C PRO A 42 10.62 -0.88 19.47
N ALA A 43 10.37 -1.65 18.41
CA ALA A 43 10.33 -1.16 17.05
C ALA A 43 9.12 -1.70 16.28
N VAL A 44 8.63 -0.90 15.33
CA VAL A 44 7.63 -1.32 14.33
C VAL A 44 8.21 -1.13 12.94
N LEU A 45 8.21 -2.19 12.15
CA LEU A 45 8.75 -2.19 10.78
C LEU A 45 7.60 -2.49 9.81
N VAL A 46 7.55 -1.77 8.69
CA VAL A 46 6.53 -1.94 7.66
C VAL A 46 7.20 -2.55 6.42
N THR A 47 6.58 -3.56 5.81
CA THR A 47 7.08 -4.14 4.57
C THR A 47 5.95 -4.56 3.66
N TYR A 48 6.21 -4.55 2.36
CA TYR A 48 5.33 -5.12 1.36
C TYR A 48 5.52 -6.64 1.29
N GLY A 49 4.42 -7.38 1.49
CA GLY A 49 4.37 -8.84 1.55
C GLY A 49 3.99 -9.51 0.23
N GLY A 50 3.91 -8.76 -0.87
CA GLY A 50 3.48 -9.26 -2.18
C GLY A 50 2.01 -8.97 -2.48
N SER A 51 1.54 -9.41 -3.66
CA SER A 51 0.16 -9.22 -4.10
C SER A 51 -0.49 -10.54 -4.48
N ARG A 52 -1.81 -10.60 -4.29
CA ARG A 52 -2.68 -11.62 -4.88
C ARG A 52 -3.42 -10.99 -6.06
N ILE A 53 -3.26 -11.59 -7.23
CA ILE A 53 -3.90 -11.13 -8.47
C ILE A 53 -5.00 -12.12 -8.82
N GLU A 54 -6.24 -11.65 -8.88
CA GLU A 54 -7.41 -12.46 -9.22
C GLU A 54 -8.10 -11.93 -10.47
N ARG A 55 -8.79 -12.79 -11.22
CA ARG A 55 -9.63 -12.33 -12.34
C ARG A 55 -10.89 -11.67 -11.79
N LYS A 56 -11.18 -10.46 -12.24
CA LYS A 56 -12.34 -9.66 -11.82
C LYS A 56 -13.62 -10.09 -12.55
N ASP A 57 -13.51 -10.65 -13.76
CA ASP A 57 -14.64 -11.05 -14.60
C ASP A 57 -14.24 -12.12 -15.64
N THR A 58 -15.25 -12.74 -16.25
CA THR A 58 -15.21 -13.68 -17.38
C THR A 58 -14.63 -13.06 -18.65
N ARG A 59 -14.70 -11.73 -18.80
CA ARG A 59 -13.95 -10.98 -19.81
C ARG A 59 -12.48 -10.89 -19.36
N ALA A 60 -11.64 -11.67 -20.05
CA ALA A 60 -10.29 -12.10 -19.68
C ALA A 60 -9.22 -11.03 -19.33
N TYR A 61 -9.54 -9.74 -19.40
CA TYR A 61 -8.54 -8.66 -19.31
C TYR A 61 -8.60 -7.82 -18.03
N ARG A 62 -9.59 -8.03 -17.15
CA ARG A 62 -9.68 -7.29 -15.88
C ARG A 62 -9.18 -8.13 -14.72
N HIS A 63 -8.05 -7.71 -14.14
CA HIS A 63 -7.52 -8.30 -12.91
C HIS A 63 -7.83 -7.39 -11.72
N LYS A 64 -8.10 -7.99 -10.57
CA LYS A 64 -8.16 -7.31 -9.28
C LYS A 64 -6.90 -7.70 -8.51
N THR A 65 -6.06 -6.71 -8.26
CA THR A 65 -4.88 -6.87 -7.41
C THR A 65 -5.28 -6.53 -5.97
N THR A 66 -4.90 -7.39 -5.03
CA THR A 66 -4.97 -7.11 -3.60
C THR A 66 -3.58 -7.26 -3.02
N ASP A 67 -3.06 -6.18 -2.44
CA ASP A 67 -1.70 -6.12 -1.91
C ASP A 67 -1.69 -6.52 -0.45
N ASN A 68 -0.66 -7.24 -0.04
CA ASN A 68 -0.42 -7.57 1.35
C ASN A 68 0.68 -6.67 1.90
N PHE A 69 0.39 -6.00 3.01
CA PHE A 69 1.39 -5.28 3.80
C PHE A 69 1.55 -5.98 5.16
N VAL A 70 2.78 -6.07 5.63
CA VAL A 70 3.12 -6.72 6.89
C VAL A 70 3.70 -5.68 7.84
N ILE A 71 3.08 -5.55 9.00
CA ILE A 71 3.57 -4.75 10.11
C ILE A 71 4.27 -5.68 11.08
N ILE A 72 5.58 -5.57 11.17
CA ILE A 72 6.40 -6.34 12.11
C ILE A 72 6.54 -5.53 13.39
N VAL A 73 6.14 -6.10 14.52
CA VAL A 73 6.37 -5.53 15.84
C VAL A 73 7.43 -6.34 16.55
N ALA A 74 8.43 -5.67 17.12
CA ALA A 74 9.54 -6.32 17.80
C ALA A 74 9.82 -5.65 19.15
N VAL A 75 9.98 -6.47 20.19
CA VAL A 75 10.28 -6.04 21.56
C VAL A 75 11.41 -6.89 22.14
N ARG A 76 12.11 -6.35 23.15
CA ARG A 76 13.00 -7.17 23.99
C ARG A 76 12.16 -8.15 24.80
N SER A 77 12.58 -9.40 24.85
CA SER A 77 11.99 -10.39 25.74
C SER A 77 12.32 -10.01 27.17
N LEU A 78 11.29 -9.68 27.95
CA LEU A 78 11.44 -9.41 29.37
C LEU A 78 11.68 -10.73 30.14
N LYS A 79 12.30 -10.63 31.32
CA LYS A 79 12.74 -11.78 32.14
C LYS A 79 11.61 -12.75 32.50
N SER A 80 10.34 -12.31 32.45
CA SER A 80 9.16 -13.16 32.62
C SER A 80 8.28 -13.15 31.35
N ASN A 81 7.74 -14.31 30.98
CA ASN A 81 6.83 -14.46 29.83
C ASN A 81 5.54 -13.63 29.99
N GLN A 82 5.07 -13.42 31.22
CA GLN A 82 3.86 -12.65 31.50
C GLN A 82 4.10 -11.15 31.26
N THR A 83 5.22 -10.63 31.79
CA THR A 83 5.63 -9.24 31.59
C THR A 83 5.94 -8.95 30.12
N ALA A 84 6.59 -9.88 29.41
CA ALA A 84 6.87 -9.72 27.98
C ALA A 84 5.60 -9.58 27.11
N ARG A 85 4.47 -10.16 27.55
CA ARG A 85 3.19 -10.05 26.86
C ARG A 85 2.37 -8.84 27.28
N GLN A 86 2.30 -8.59 28.59
CA GLN A 86 1.41 -7.59 29.19
C GLN A 86 2.07 -6.23 29.43
N GLY A 87 3.38 -6.14 29.24
CA GLY A 87 4.18 -4.98 29.61
C GLY A 87 4.66 -5.04 31.05
N GLY A 88 5.65 -4.22 31.35
CA GLY A 88 6.19 -4.02 32.68
C GLY A 88 5.63 -2.79 33.38
N VAL A 89 6.21 -2.45 34.52
CA VAL A 89 5.77 -1.32 35.35
C VAL A 89 6.21 0.02 34.74
N ASP A 90 7.31 0.00 33.99
CA ASP A 90 7.82 1.18 33.28
C ASP A 90 7.11 1.36 31.94
N SER A 91 6.75 2.61 31.62
CA SER A 91 6.27 3.03 30.29
C SER A 91 7.16 2.59 29.11
N ARG A 92 8.44 2.33 29.36
CA ARG A 92 9.44 1.84 28.39
C ARG A 92 9.36 0.32 28.15
N GLU A 93 8.66 -0.41 29.01
CA GLU A 93 8.50 -1.86 28.96
C GLU A 93 7.15 -2.24 28.35
N ILE A 94 6.85 -1.77 27.13
CA ILE A 94 5.63 -2.18 26.44
C ILE A 94 5.67 -3.67 26.10
N GLY A 95 4.60 -4.39 26.43
CA GLY A 95 4.44 -5.79 26.07
C GLY A 95 4.11 -5.97 24.60
N VAL A 96 4.49 -7.10 24.00
CA VAL A 96 4.22 -7.35 22.58
C VAL A 96 2.72 -7.35 22.27
N ASN A 97 1.86 -7.84 23.17
CA ASN A 97 0.42 -7.83 22.95
C ASN A 97 -0.15 -6.40 22.97
N GLN A 98 0.36 -5.55 23.87
CA GLN A 98 -0.03 -4.14 23.93
C GLN A 98 0.36 -3.41 22.65
N LEU A 99 1.56 -3.68 22.14
CA LEU A 99 2.03 -3.08 20.89
C LEU A 99 1.20 -3.56 19.68
N ILE A 100 0.85 -4.86 19.62
CA ILE A 100 -0.08 -5.40 18.61
C ILE A 100 -1.43 -4.67 18.69
N SER A 101 -2.01 -4.54 19.89
CA SER A 101 -3.28 -3.85 20.09
C SER A 101 -3.22 -2.38 19.68
N ALA A 102 -2.12 -1.67 20.00
CA ALA A 102 -1.92 -0.28 19.62
C ALA A 102 -1.84 -0.11 18.09
N VAL A 103 -1.05 -0.95 17.42
CA VAL A 103 -0.94 -0.95 15.94
C VAL A 103 -2.29 -1.20 15.30
N ARG A 104 -3.01 -2.22 15.74
CA ARG A 104 -4.35 -2.53 15.22
C ARG A 104 -5.34 -1.40 15.47
N ARG A 105 -5.31 -0.77 16.64
CA ARG A 105 -6.16 0.38 16.96
C ARG A 105 -5.91 1.58 16.04
N LEU A 106 -4.66 1.74 15.59
CA LEU A 106 -4.27 2.79 14.66
C LEU A 106 -4.62 2.44 13.22
N LEU A 107 -4.52 1.19 12.78
CA LEU A 107 -4.60 0.81 11.37
C LEU A 107 -5.91 0.15 10.93
N ASP A 108 -6.58 -0.61 11.79
CA ASP A 108 -7.80 -1.34 11.42
C ASP A 108 -8.83 -0.37 10.79
N ALA A 109 -9.32 -0.72 9.60
CA ALA A 109 -10.27 0.05 8.79
C ALA A 109 -9.86 1.48 8.37
N GLN A 110 -8.58 1.83 8.45
CA GLN A 110 -8.12 3.13 7.96
C GLN A 110 -8.03 3.19 6.44
N THR A 111 -8.26 4.37 5.88
CA THR A 111 -8.15 4.62 4.43
C THR A 111 -6.87 5.37 4.05
N LEU A 112 -6.01 5.68 5.03
CA LEU A 112 -4.76 6.43 4.85
C LEU A 112 -4.97 7.72 4.03
N ASN A 113 -5.93 8.55 4.44
CA ASN A 113 -6.38 9.74 3.72
C ASN A 113 -6.93 9.44 2.32
N GLN A 114 -7.82 8.43 2.23
CA GLN A 114 -8.44 8.00 0.97
C GLN A 114 -7.46 7.45 -0.07
N LEU A 115 -6.21 7.15 0.33
CA LEU A 115 -5.23 6.50 -0.54
C LEU A 115 -5.63 5.06 -0.87
N VAL A 116 -6.34 4.39 0.04
CA VAL A 116 -6.73 2.99 -0.06
C VAL A 116 -8.17 2.79 0.43
N TYR A 117 -8.82 1.71 -0.03
CA TYR A 117 -10.00 1.20 0.66
C TYR A 117 -9.63 0.80 2.10
N PRO A 118 -10.60 0.76 3.04
CA PRO A 118 -10.32 0.45 4.45
C PRO A 118 -9.42 -0.77 4.63
N LEU A 119 -8.28 -0.58 5.32
CA LEU A 119 -7.29 -1.63 5.57
C LEU A 119 -7.95 -2.85 6.23
N ASN A 120 -7.68 -4.04 5.68
CA ASN A 120 -8.31 -5.28 6.12
C ASN A 120 -7.31 -6.18 6.88
N PRO A 121 -7.36 -6.23 8.22
CA PRO A 121 -6.47 -7.10 8.99
C PRO A 121 -6.79 -8.58 8.73
N LYS A 122 -5.77 -9.38 8.44
CA LYS A 122 -5.94 -10.81 8.13
C LYS A 122 -5.43 -11.73 9.21
N ARG A 123 -4.23 -11.47 9.69
CA ARG A 123 -3.56 -12.41 10.59
C ARG A 123 -2.56 -11.70 11.46
N VAL A 124 -2.44 -12.19 12.70
CA VAL A 124 -1.27 -11.95 13.53
C VAL A 124 -0.53 -13.27 13.69
N ARG A 125 0.75 -13.32 13.38
CA ARG A 125 1.56 -14.53 13.52
C ARG A 125 2.92 -14.23 14.14
N THR A 126 3.44 -15.21 14.88
CA THR A 126 4.78 -15.13 15.46
C THR A 126 5.82 -15.20 14.35
N ILE A 127 6.84 -14.33 14.41
CA ILE A 127 8.08 -14.47 13.64
C ILE A 127 9.13 -15.10 14.55
N PHE A 128 9.40 -14.45 15.69
CA PHE A 128 10.32 -14.93 16.71
C PHE A 128 9.65 -14.97 18.07
N ASN A 129 9.92 -16.03 18.84
CA ASN A 129 9.51 -16.13 20.23
C ASN A 129 10.75 -16.35 21.09
N ASN A 130 11.19 -15.30 21.79
CA ASN A 130 12.40 -15.33 22.62
C ASN A 130 13.66 -15.81 21.87
N ALA A 131 13.80 -15.41 20.61
CA ALA A 131 14.99 -15.72 19.81
C ALA A 131 16.20 -14.94 20.33
N GLN A 132 17.36 -15.60 20.37
CA GLN A 132 18.61 -15.00 20.83
C GLN A 132 19.23 -14.19 19.67
N PHE A 133 19.46 -12.90 19.89
CA PHE A 133 20.17 -12.01 18.98
C PHE A 133 21.30 -11.32 19.75
N ARG A 134 22.55 -11.71 19.46
CA ARG A 134 23.74 -11.30 20.22
C ARG A 134 23.54 -11.55 21.73
N HIS A 135 23.37 -10.49 22.52
CA HIS A 135 23.26 -10.53 23.98
C HIS A 135 21.81 -10.41 24.48
N ASP A 136 20.85 -10.18 23.60
CA ASP A 136 19.46 -9.94 23.96
C ASP A 136 18.54 -11.02 23.39
N LYS A 137 17.38 -11.18 24.02
CA LYS A 137 16.30 -12.00 23.49
C LYS A 137 15.24 -11.10 22.88
N ILE A 138 14.73 -11.47 21.71
CA ILE A 138 13.74 -10.72 20.94
C ILE A 138 12.50 -11.57 20.75
N THR A 139 11.35 -10.92 20.88
CA THR A 139 10.05 -11.45 20.47
C THR A 139 9.48 -10.55 19.39
N ALA A 140 9.08 -11.15 18.26
CA ALA A 140 8.58 -10.43 17.10
C ALA A 140 7.34 -11.10 16.49
N TYR A 141 6.38 -10.29 16.06
CA TYR A 141 5.15 -10.73 15.42
C TYR A 141 4.89 -9.95 14.13
N ALA A 142 4.32 -10.62 13.14
CA ALA A 142 3.77 -10.02 11.93
C ALA A 142 2.27 -9.79 12.10
N ILE A 143 1.79 -8.61 11.70
CA ILE A 143 0.39 -8.26 11.53
C ILE A 143 0.18 -8.01 10.04
N GLU A 144 -0.60 -8.87 9.39
CA GLU A 144 -0.83 -8.85 7.94
C GLU A 144 -2.11 -8.09 7.62
N TYR A 145 -2.02 -7.15 6.69
CA TYR A 145 -3.14 -6.38 6.14
C TYR A 145 -3.26 -6.62 4.64
N GLU A 146 -4.47 -6.96 4.20
CA GLU A 146 -4.83 -6.80 2.78
C GLU A 146 -5.21 -5.35 2.52
N VAL A 147 -4.73 -4.85 1.40
CA VAL A 147 -4.89 -3.47 0.95
C VAL A 147 -5.39 -3.50 -0.48
N ALA A 148 -6.53 -2.87 -0.68
CA ALA A 148 -7.12 -2.66 -2.00
C ALA A 148 -7.12 -1.17 -2.30
N TYR A 149 -6.92 -0.83 -3.57
CA TYR A 149 -6.95 0.53 -4.09
C TYR A 149 -7.25 0.47 -5.59
N ASP A 150 -7.61 1.61 -6.16
CA ASP A 150 -7.70 1.74 -7.61
C ASP A 150 -6.29 1.97 -8.16
N ASP A 151 -5.77 0.96 -8.86
CA ASP A 151 -4.43 1.02 -9.44
C ASP A 151 -4.44 1.67 -10.83
N VAL A 152 -3.26 2.01 -11.32
CA VAL A 152 -3.06 2.52 -12.67
C VAL A 152 -3.56 1.47 -13.68
N PRO A 153 -4.41 1.85 -14.64
CA PRO A 153 -4.82 0.94 -15.70
C PRO A 153 -3.62 0.42 -16.49
N PRO A 154 -3.60 -0.87 -16.89
CA PRO A 154 -2.56 -1.38 -17.78
C PRO A 154 -2.65 -0.70 -19.16
N LEU A 155 -1.53 -0.68 -19.87
CA LEU A 155 -1.47 -0.25 -21.26
C LEU A 155 -2.38 -1.11 -22.15
N ALA A 156 -2.87 -0.50 -23.24
CA ALA A 156 -3.57 -1.24 -24.28
C ALA A 156 -2.60 -2.22 -24.98
N ASP A 157 -3.17 -3.29 -25.57
CA ASP A 157 -2.38 -4.29 -26.26
C ASP A 157 -1.53 -3.68 -27.39
N GLY A 158 -0.25 -4.01 -27.42
CA GLY A 158 0.73 -3.48 -28.38
C GLY A 158 1.25 -2.06 -28.12
N PHE A 159 0.75 -1.35 -27.09
CA PHE A 159 1.22 0.00 -26.76
C PHE A 159 2.37 -0.03 -25.75
N PHE A 160 3.31 0.90 -25.93
CA PHE A 160 4.32 1.29 -24.95
C PHE A 160 3.87 2.54 -24.17
N PRO A 161 4.50 2.85 -23.02
CA PRO A 161 4.25 4.07 -22.24
C PRO A 161 4.39 5.35 -23.09
N GLU A 162 3.64 6.41 -22.75
CA GLU A 162 3.73 7.70 -23.44
C GLU A 162 4.94 8.52 -23.01
N VAL A 163 5.37 9.43 -23.88
CA VAL A 163 6.42 10.41 -23.56
C VAL A 163 5.90 11.40 -22.52
N THR A 164 6.61 11.56 -21.40
CA THR A 164 6.20 12.48 -20.34
C THR A 164 7.36 12.95 -19.48
N GLU A 165 7.30 14.21 -19.04
CA GLU A 165 8.20 14.79 -18.03
C GLU A 165 7.56 14.85 -16.64
N ASP A 166 6.25 14.56 -16.52
CA ASP A 166 5.55 14.61 -15.24
C ASP A 166 5.93 13.42 -14.36
N LYS A 167 6.62 13.69 -13.25
CA LYS A 167 7.04 12.69 -12.25
C LYS A 167 5.87 11.95 -11.58
N ASN A 168 4.66 12.50 -11.65
CA ASN A 168 3.47 11.86 -11.11
C ASN A 168 2.77 10.95 -12.14
N SER A 169 3.15 11.04 -13.41
CA SER A 169 2.64 10.15 -14.45
C SER A 169 3.07 8.71 -14.16
N PRO A 170 2.18 7.72 -14.35
CA PRO A 170 2.57 6.31 -14.28
C PRO A 170 3.66 5.94 -15.28
N ASP A 171 3.76 6.66 -16.40
CA ASP A 171 4.69 6.38 -17.49
C ASP A 171 6.09 7.00 -17.25
N TYR A 172 6.24 7.84 -16.22
CA TYR A 172 7.49 8.54 -15.93
C TYR A 172 8.66 7.59 -15.69
N VAL A 173 8.42 6.44 -15.04
CA VAL A 173 9.50 5.48 -14.77
C VAL A 173 10.14 4.97 -16.06
N PHE A 174 9.36 4.78 -17.12
CA PHE A 174 9.89 4.31 -18.39
C PHE A 174 10.67 5.42 -19.11
N ASN A 175 10.19 6.66 -19.03
CA ASN A 175 10.90 7.83 -19.54
C ASN A 175 12.25 8.04 -18.83
N ALA A 176 12.26 7.98 -17.50
CA ALA A 176 13.45 8.18 -16.68
C ALA A 176 14.56 7.14 -16.92
N TYR A 177 14.18 5.93 -17.30
CA TYR A 177 15.09 4.81 -17.58
C TYR A 177 15.23 4.50 -19.08
N GLN A 178 14.82 5.44 -19.96
CA GLN A 178 15.02 5.35 -21.42
C GLN A 178 14.43 4.07 -22.05
N GLY A 179 13.22 3.69 -21.61
CA GLY A 179 12.45 2.60 -22.21
C GLY A 179 11.96 2.95 -23.62
N VAL A 180 11.40 1.96 -24.31
CA VAL A 180 10.64 2.20 -25.55
C VAL A 180 9.35 2.94 -25.19
N LEU A 181 9.03 3.99 -25.95
CA LEU A 181 7.87 4.85 -25.71
C LEU A 181 7.02 4.91 -26.98
N SER A 182 5.70 5.01 -26.79
CA SER A 182 4.77 5.34 -27.88
C SER A 182 4.71 6.86 -28.05
N GLU A 183 4.46 7.31 -29.27
CA GLU A 183 3.93 8.66 -29.47
C GLU A 183 2.59 8.79 -28.75
N SER A 184 2.35 9.93 -28.09
CA SER A 184 1.05 10.18 -27.46
C SER A 184 -0.06 10.10 -28.51
N LEU A 185 -1.14 9.41 -28.16
CA LEU A 185 -2.30 9.35 -29.03
C LEU A 185 -2.81 10.78 -29.31
N PRO A 186 -3.25 11.08 -30.55
CA PRO A 186 -3.79 12.39 -30.85
C PRO A 186 -5.03 12.65 -29.98
N ASN A 187 -5.10 13.84 -29.40
CA ASN A 187 -6.25 14.25 -28.61
C ASN A 187 -7.52 14.23 -29.48
N LEU A 188 -8.61 13.66 -28.96
CA LEU A 188 -9.92 13.74 -29.61
C LEU A 188 -10.43 15.19 -29.51
N GLU A 189 -10.24 15.97 -30.57
CA GLU A 189 -10.64 17.38 -30.57
C GLU A 189 -12.16 17.59 -30.77
N ARG A 190 -12.79 16.78 -31.64
CA ARG A 190 -14.21 16.89 -31.94
C ARG A 190 -14.78 15.59 -32.49
N VAL A 191 -15.99 15.24 -32.07
CA VAL A 191 -16.82 14.21 -32.71
C VAL A 191 -17.86 14.90 -33.60
N VAL A 192 -17.91 14.55 -34.88
CA VAL A 192 -18.90 15.08 -35.84
C VAL A 192 -19.81 13.94 -36.29
N GLY A 193 -21.10 14.06 -36.00
CA GLY A 193 -22.14 13.15 -36.49
C GLY A 193 -22.99 13.83 -37.57
N LYS A 194 -23.42 13.08 -38.60
CA LYS A 194 -24.39 13.53 -39.60
C LYS A 194 -25.54 12.53 -39.65
N ILE A 195 -26.77 13.03 -39.51
CA ILE A 195 -27.97 12.23 -39.79
C ILE A 195 -28.45 12.61 -41.19
N ILE A 196 -28.70 11.61 -42.03
CA ILE A 196 -29.19 11.79 -43.39
C ILE A 196 -30.58 11.16 -43.47
N ASP A 197 -31.55 11.92 -43.97
CA ASP A 197 -32.88 11.38 -44.26
C ASP A 197 -32.76 10.32 -45.38
N PRO A 198 -33.20 9.07 -45.17
CA PRO A 198 -33.01 8.01 -46.15
C PRO A 198 -33.83 8.22 -47.43
N ILE A 199 -34.89 9.02 -47.38
CA ILE A 199 -35.82 9.31 -48.48
C ILE A 199 -35.35 10.54 -49.25
N THR A 200 -35.09 11.66 -48.58
CA THR A 200 -34.70 12.91 -49.26
C THR A 200 -33.20 13.00 -49.53
N LYS A 201 -32.38 12.20 -48.84
CA LYS A 201 -30.91 12.28 -48.82
C LYS A 201 -30.35 13.58 -48.23
N ASP A 202 -31.19 14.39 -47.60
CA ASP A 202 -30.77 15.65 -46.99
C ASP A 202 -30.21 15.46 -45.59
N PHE A 203 -29.39 16.42 -45.16
CA PHE A 203 -28.88 16.47 -43.79
C PHE A 203 -29.98 16.91 -42.82
N VAL A 204 -30.19 16.11 -41.78
CA VAL A 204 -31.07 16.45 -40.66
C VAL A 204 -30.22 17.11 -39.57
N ALA A 205 -30.62 18.31 -39.15
CA ALA A 205 -29.95 19.01 -38.07
C ALA A 205 -30.10 18.23 -36.75
N ILE A 206 -28.97 17.99 -36.07
CA ILE A 206 -28.94 17.36 -34.75
C ILE A 206 -28.78 18.46 -33.71
N HIS A 207 -29.71 18.55 -32.77
CA HIS A 207 -29.58 19.39 -31.59
C HIS A 207 -29.27 18.50 -30.38
N ILE A 208 -28.13 18.73 -29.74
CA ILE A 208 -27.72 17.99 -28.54
C ILE A 208 -27.76 18.98 -27.38
N GLU A 209 -28.75 18.84 -26.50
CA GLU A 209 -28.79 19.54 -25.22
C GLU A 209 -28.11 18.66 -24.16
N THR A 210 -26.95 19.09 -23.67
CA THR A 210 -26.37 18.51 -22.46
C THR A 210 -27.06 19.12 -21.24
N LYS A 211 -27.55 18.29 -20.31
CA LYS A 211 -27.99 18.78 -19.00
C LYS A 211 -26.84 19.53 -18.33
N GLU A 212 -27.06 20.80 -17.98
CA GLU A 212 -26.18 21.50 -17.05
C GLU A 212 -26.18 20.74 -15.72
N LYS A 213 -24.98 20.62 -15.13
CA LYS A 213 -24.82 20.08 -13.78
C LYS A 213 -25.47 21.05 -12.79
N GLU A 214 -26.48 20.59 -12.05
CA GLU A 214 -26.87 21.17 -10.75
C GLU A 214 -25.75 21.01 -9.72
#